data_AF-A0A829F6Q1-F1
#
_entry.id   AF-A0A829F6Q1-F1
#
_cell.length_a   1.000
_cell.length_b   1.000
_cell.length_c   1.000
_cell.angle_alpha   90.00
_cell.angle_beta   90.00
_cell.angle_gamma   90.00
#
_symmetry.space_group_name_H-M   'P 1'
#
loop_
_entity.id
_entity.type
_entity.pdbx_description
1 polymer ?
#
loop_
_entity_poly.entity_id
_entity_poly.type
_entity_poly.pdbx_seq_one_letter_code
_entity_poly.pdbx_strand_id
1 'polypeptide(L)'
;MENKVGYVRYNFFSSTPIMKDFASFNEALAVELSHDRERIHYEKHVIINDLWNTEKTDLLALPDTDYPVFKEIEVKANKYNEIKQNKITNLS
;
A
#
# COMPACT_ATOMS: atom_id res chain seq x y z
N MET A 1 13.84 -12.38 1.37
CA MET A 1 12.95 -13.11 0.44
C MET A 1 11.57 -12.47 0.48
N GLU A 2 11.00 -12.13 -0.68
CA GLU A 2 9.70 -11.45 -0.85
C GLU A 2 8.50 -12.40 -0.65
N ASN A 3 8.61 -13.38 0.25
CA ASN A 3 7.65 -14.48 0.38
C ASN A 3 6.27 -14.00 0.84
N LYS A 4 6.19 -12.87 1.54
CA LYS A 4 4.91 -12.25 1.95
C LYS A 4 4.15 -11.63 0.77
N VAL A 5 4.84 -11.05 -0.22
CA VAL A 5 4.19 -10.49 -1.43
C VAL A 5 3.77 -11.62 -2.38
N GLY A 6 4.54 -12.71 -2.41
CA GLY A 6 4.11 -13.96 -3.05
C GLY A 6 2.84 -14.53 -2.40
N TYR A 7 2.75 -14.52 -1.07
CA TYR A 7 1.56 -15.04 -0.38
C TYR A 7 0.27 -14.35 -0.83
N VAL A 8 0.25 -13.01 -0.88
CA VAL A 8 -0.93 -12.26 -1.34
C VAL A 8 -1.28 -12.61 -2.79
N ARG A 9 -0.28 -12.65 -3.68
CA ARG A 9 -0.52 -12.93 -5.11
C ARG A 9 -0.97 -14.36 -5.39
N TYR A 10 -0.44 -15.35 -4.67
CA TYR A 10 -0.68 -16.76 -4.97
C TYR A 10 -1.76 -17.42 -4.11
N ASN A 11 -1.99 -16.94 -2.88
CA ASN A 11 -2.96 -17.54 -1.96
C ASN A 11 -4.20 -16.68 -1.75
N PHE A 12 -4.07 -15.35 -1.80
CA PHE A 12 -5.21 -14.44 -1.60
C PHE A 12 -5.96 -14.16 -2.91
N PHE A 13 -5.23 -13.98 -4.02
CA PHE A 13 -5.80 -13.83 -5.36
C PHE A 13 -5.52 -15.04 -6.26
N SER A 14 -5.81 -16.25 -5.76
CA SER A 14 -5.66 -17.48 -6.54
C SER A 14 -6.55 -17.51 -7.80
N SER A 15 -7.60 -16.71 -7.82
CA SER A 15 -8.44 -16.43 -8.99
C SER A 15 -8.51 -14.92 -9.24
N THR A 16 -8.74 -14.54 -10.49
CA THR A 16 -8.95 -13.14 -10.86
C THR A 16 -10.21 -12.62 -10.16
N PRO A 17 -10.12 -11.55 -9.33
CA PRO A 17 -11.28 -11.01 -8.66
C PRO A 17 -12.26 -10.37 -9.66
N ILE A 18 -13.55 -10.62 -9.49
CA ILE A 18 -14.60 -9.95 -10.25
C ILE A 18 -14.93 -8.65 -9.53
N MET A 19 -14.62 -7.51 -10.16
CA MET A 19 -14.89 -6.19 -9.60
C MET A 19 -15.96 -5.46 -10.41
N LYS A 20 -16.89 -4.82 -9.71
CA LYS A 20 -17.90 -3.93 -10.31
C LYS A 20 -17.33 -2.53 -10.52
N ASP A 21 -16.71 -1.99 -9.49
CA ASP A 21 -16.02 -0.71 -9.46
C ASP A 21 -14.93 -0.74 -8.39
N PHE A 22 -14.02 0.24 -8.40
CA PHE A 22 -12.91 0.29 -7.45
C PHE A 22 -13.37 0.49 -6.00
N ALA A 23 -14.44 1.25 -5.78
CA ALA A 23 -14.90 1.57 -4.43
C ALA A 23 -15.42 0.31 -3.71
N SER A 24 -16.37 -0.38 -4.33
CA SER A 24 -16.94 -1.64 -3.83
C SER A 24 -15.90 -2.74 -3.66
N PHE A 25 -14.94 -2.83 -4.59
CA PHE A 25 -13.85 -3.78 -4.49
C PHE A 25 -12.94 -3.48 -3.28
N ASN A 26 -12.57 -2.22 -3.07
CA ASN A 26 -11.73 -1.81 -1.95
C ASN A 26 -12.41 -2.08 -0.60
N GLU A 27 -13.72 -1.83 -0.49
CA GLU A 27 -14.50 -2.13 0.72
C GLU A 27 -14.51 -3.63 1.02
N ALA A 28 -14.82 -4.46 0.01
CA ALA A 28 -14.82 -5.91 0.17
C ALA A 28 -13.43 -6.43 0.57
N LEU A 29 -12.38 -5.93 -0.08
CA LEU A 29 -11.00 -6.30 0.21
C LEU A 29 -10.59 -5.90 1.63
N ALA A 30 -11.00 -4.73 2.11
CA ALA A 30 -10.69 -4.26 3.45
C ALA A 30 -11.31 -5.18 4.52
N VAL A 31 -12.55 -5.63 4.32
CA VAL A 31 -13.22 -6.58 5.21
C VAL A 31 -12.49 -7.93 5.21
N GLU A 32 -12.19 -8.46 4.03
CA GLU A 32 -11.52 -9.77 3.90
C GLU A 32 -10.13 -9.76 4.54
N LEU A 33 -9.32 -8.73 4.28
CA LEU A 33 -7.99 -8.59 4.88
C LEU A 33 -8.05 -8.30 6.39
N SER A 34 -9.14 -7.73 6.89
CA SER A 34 -9.33 -7.59 8.34
C SER A 34 -9.56 -8.95 8.98
N HIS A 35 -10.34 -9.83 8.35
CA HIS A 35 -10.54 -11.20 8.82
C HIS A 35 -9.29 -12.09 8.66
N ASP A 36 -8.49 -11.94 7.60
CA ASP A 36 -7.24 -12.73 7.43
C ASP A 36 -6.24 -12.51 8.57
N ARG A 37 -6.31 -11.38 9.29
CA ARG A 37 -5.46 -11.13 10.46
C ARG A 37 -5.74 -12.07 11.63
N GLU A 38 -6.88 -12.76 11.65
CA GLU A 38 -7.20 -13.76 12.67
C GLU A 38 -6.52 -15.12 12.39
N ARG A 39 -5.81 -15.26 11.28
CA ARG A 39 -5.03 -16.46 10.94
C ARG A 39 -3.79 -16.60 11.81
N ILE A 40 -3.38 -17.85 12.04
CA ILE A 40 -2.12 -18.19 12.70
C ILE A 40 -0.94 -17.86 11.77
N HIS A 41 0.02 -17.09 12.28
CA HIS A 41 1.27 -16.77 11.60
C HIS A 41 2.10 -18.03 11.36
N TYR A 42 2.48 -18.29 10.10
CA TYR A 42 3.10 -19.54 9.65
C TYR A 42 4.36 -19.95 10.42
N GLU A 43 5.20 -18.99 10.80
CA GLU A 43 6.46 -19.24 11.52
C GLU A 43 6.38 -19.04 13.04
N LYS A 44 5.61 -18.05 13.50
CA LYS A 44 5.52 -17.69 14.91
C LYS A 44 4.45 -18.47 15.67
N HIS A 45 3.57 -19.18 14.95
CA HIS A 45 2.49 -20.00 15.49
C HIS A 45 1.56 -19.26 16.48
N VAL A 46 1.39 -17.95 16.29
CA VAL A 46 0.48 -17.07 17.05
C VAL A 46 -0.46 -16.34 16.08
N ILE A 47 -1.57 -15.79 16.56
CA ILE A 47 -2.51 -15.02 15.73
C ILE A 47 -1.80 -13.78 15.17
N ILE A 48 -1.98 -13.49 13.87
CA ILE A 48 -1.35 -12.33 13.21
C ILE A 48 -1.80 -11.01 13.87
N ASN A 49 -3.07 -10.91 14.29
CA ASN A 49 -3.60 -9.77 15.01
C ASN A 49 -2.88 -9.49 16.34
N ASP A 50 -2.45 -10.53 17.07
CA ASP A 50 -1.69 -10.36 18.31
C ASP A 50 -0.30 -9.75 18.05
N LEU A 51 0.36 -10.18 16.97
CA LEU A 51 1.62 -9.59 16.52
C LEU A 51 1.43 -8.11 16.15
N TRP A 52 0.35 -7.81 15.42
CA TRP A 52 0.00 -6.43 15.05
C TRP A 52 -0.23 -5.55 16.28
N ASN A 53 -0.99 -6.05 17.27
CA ASN A 53 -1.24 -5.30 18.50
C ASN A 53 0.04 -5.05 19.31
N THR A 54 0.98 -6.00 19.28
CA THR A 54 2.29 -5.85 19.91
C THR A 54 3.12 -4.78 19.19
N GLU A 55 3.23 -4.83 17.86
CA GLU A 55 4.02 -3.85 17.09
C GLU A 55 3.42 -2.44 17.16
N LYS A 56 2.09 -2.35 17.26
CA LYS A 56 1.36 -1.08 17.31
C LYS A 56 1.79 -0.19 18.48
N THR A 57 2.24 -0.75 19.59
CA THR A 57 2.71 0.04 20.75
C THR A 57 4.02 0.78 20.48
N ASP A 58 4.79 0.30 19.50
CA ASP A 58 6.13 0.79 19.18
C ASP A 58 6.12 1.72 17.95
N LEU A 59 4.94 1.93 17.34
CA LEU A 59 4.78 2.82 16.19
C LEU A 59 4.91 4.30 16.60
N LEU A 60 5.59 5.06 15.75
CA LEU A 60 5.65 6.51 15.88
C LEU A 60 4.29 7.14 15.56
N ALA A 61 4.00 8.26 16.20
CA ALA A 61 2.84 9.08 15.84
C ALA A 61 2.96 9.55 14.38
N LEU A 62 1.82 9.64 13.69
CA LEU A 62 1.78 10.25 12.37
C LEU A 62 2.17 11.73 12.49
N PRO A 63 2.92 12.29 11.51
CA PRO A 63 3.20 13.71 11.47
C PRO A 63 1.90 14.53 11.45
N ASP A 64 1.91 15.70 12.09
CA ASP A 64 0.77 16.63 12.07
C ASP A 64 0.49 17.20 10.67
N THR A 65 1.51 17.19 9.81
CA THR A 65 1.40 17.63 8.42
C THR A 65 1.18 16.44 7.50
N ASP A 66 0.13 16.51 6.68
CA ASP A 66 -0.14 15.51 5.65
C ASP A 66 1.06 15.31 4.72
N TYR A 67 1.25 14.06 4.30
CA TYR A 67 2.26 13.74 3.30
C TYR A 67 1.88 14.41 1.97
N PRO A 68 2.75 15.25 1.36
CA PRO A 68 2.45 15.89 0.09
C PRO A 68 2.46 14.83 -1.03
N VAL A 69 1.28 14.33 -1.38
CA VAL A 69 1.08 13.27 -2.38
C VAL A 69 1.54 13.71 -3.78
N PHE A 70 1.63 15.02 -4.02
CA PHE A 70 2.13 15.61 -5.25
C PHE A 70 3.13 16.72 -4.94
N LYS A 71 4.16 16.80 -5.79
CA LYS A 71 5.10 17.91 -5.79
C LYS A 71 4.75 18.82 -6.96
N GLU A 72 4.32 20.03 -6.66
CA GLU A 72 4.21 21.07 -7.68
C GLU A 72 5.61 21.60 -8.02
N ILE A 73 5.92 21.71 -9.30
CA ILE A 73 7.20 22.22 -9.77
C ILE A 73 6.87 23.29 -10.81
N GLU A 74 7.32 24.51 -10.59
CA GLU A 74 7.25 25.56 -11.61
C GLU A 74 8.14 25.17 -12.79
N VAL A 75 7.52 25.05 -13.96
CA VAL A 75 8.21 24.72 -15.21
C VAL A 75 8.05 25.87 -16.20
N LYS A 76 9.15 26.32 -16.78
CA LYS A 76 9.14 27.38 -17.79
C LYS A 76 9.03 26.78 -19.18
N ALA A 77 8.05 27.25 -19.96
CA ALA A 77 7.91 26.86 -21.35
C ALA A 77 9.12 27.35 -22.18
N ASN A 78 9.55 26.56 -23.16
CA ASN A 78 10.60 26.97 -24.09
C ASN A 78 10.07 28.05 -25.07
N LYS A 79 10.94 28.56 -25.96
CA LYS A 79 10.56 29.58 -26.97
C LYS A 79 9.48 29.12 -27.96
N TYR A 80 9.16 27.83 -27.98
CA TYR A 80 8.12 27.20 -28.80
C TYR A 80 6.86 26.86 -27.99
N ASN A 81 6.74 27.38 -26.75
CA ASN A 81 5.64 27.09 -25.82
C ASN A 81 5.52 25.61 -25.42
N GLU A 82 6.57 24.82 -25.54
CA GLU A 82 6.58 23.43 -25.09
C GLU A 82 7.05 23.34 -23.64
N ILE A 83 6.42 22.46 -22.87
CA ILE A 83 6.82 22.08 -21.52
C ILE A 83 7.24 20.61 -21.58
N LYS A 84 8.51 20.32 -21.34
CA LYS A 84 9.04 18.95 -21.23
C LYS A 84 9.27 18.63 -19.75
N GLN A 85 8.42 17.78 -19.17
CA GLN A 85 8.71 17.15 -17.88
C GLN A 85 9.53 15.88 -18.12
N ASN A 86 10.84 15.93 -17.93
CA ASN A 86 11.64 14.72 -17.82
C ASN A 86 11.35 14.08 -16.46
N LYS A 87 10.58 12.99 -16.46
CA LYS A 87 10.43 12.15 -15.27
C LYS A 87 11.78 11.51 -14.95
N ILE A 88 12.16 11.65 -13.68
CA ILE A 88 12.93 10.76 -12.80
C ILE A 88 13.94 11.60 -12.02
N THR A 89 13.69 11.77 -10.73
CA THR A 89 14.78 11.96 -9.77
C THR A 89 14.57 10.91 -8.70
N ASN A 90 15.44 9.91 -8.73
CA ASN A 90 15.60 8.94 -7.65
C ASN A 90 15.81 9.72 -6.34
N LEU A 91 15.03 9.39 -5.32
CA LEU A 91 15.31 9.85 -3.96
C LEU A 91 16.48 9.01 -3.43
N SER A 92 17.61 9.67 -3.16
CA SER A 92 18.73 9.16 -2.37
C SER A 92 18.43 9.28 -0.88
#